data_AF-A0A8B8WY90-F1
#
_entry.id   AF-A0A8B8WY90-F1
#
_cell.length_a   1.000
_cell.length_b   1.000
_cell.length_c   1.000
_cell.angle_alpha   90.00
_cell.angle_beta   90.00
_cell.angle_gamma   90.00
#
_symmetry.space_group_name_H-M   'P 1'
#
loop_
_entity.id
_entity.type
_entity.pdbx_description
1 polymer ?
#
loop_
_entity_poly.entity_id
_entity_poly.type
_entity_poly.pdbx_seq_one_letter_code
_entity_poly.pdbx_strand_id
1 'polypeptide(L)'
;MVLEEEQRMMAGSGDPNEEEEEEEELVDPLTTVREQCEQLEKCVKAREQLELCDERVSSRSQTEDCTEELFDFLHARDHCVAHKLFNSLK
;
A
#
# COMPACT_ATOMS: atom_id res chain seq x y z
N MET A 1 18.74 -34.08 24.04
CA MET A 1 19.78 -33.89 23.00
C MET A 1 19.37 -32.83 21.97
N VAL A 2 18.36 -33.00 21.11
CA VAL A 2 17.98 -31.92 20.15
C VAL A 2 17.26 -30.74 20.82
N LEU A 3 16.45 -31.00 21.85
CA LEU A 3 15.66 -29.96 22.55
C LEU A 3 16.46 -29.09 23.52
N GLU A 4 17.68 -29.52 23.90
CA GLU A 4 18.53 -28.77 24.84
C GLU A 4 19.44 -27.78 24.11
N GLU A 5 19.72 -28.00 22.83
CA GLU A 5 20.52 -27.09 22.00
C GLU A 5 19.73 -25.83 21.58
N GLU A 6 18.42 -25.95 21.31
CA GLU A 6 17.56 -24.80 20.98
C GLU A 6 17.48 -23.80 22.13
N GLN A 7 17.45 -24.28 23.37
CA GLN A 7 17.30 -23.42 24.55
C GLN A 7 18.58 -22.64 24.89
N ARG A 8 19.75 -23.10 24.41
CA ARG A 8 21.05 -22.44 24.64
C ARG A 8 21.30 -21.27 23.68
N MET A 9 20.60 -21.20 22.55
CA MET A 9 20.73 -20.10 21.59
C MET A 9 19.97 -18.84 21.99
N MET A 10 19.08 -18.90 22.99
CA MET A 10 18.28 -17.74 23.45
C MET A 10 18.92 -16.91 24.58
N ALA A 11 20.16 -17.20 24.97
CA ALA A 11 20.90 -16.44 25.97
C ALA A 11 22.15 -15.77 25.36
N GLY A 12 21.94 -14.98 24.31
CA GLY A 12 22.93 -14.06 23.75
C GLY A 12 22.53 -12.63 24.09
N SER A 13 23.19 -12.05 25.09
CA SER A 13 23.06 -10.67 25.53
C SER A 13 23.37 -9.67 24.41
N GLY A 14 22.34 -9.01 23.89
CA GLY A 14 22.42 -7.73 23.19
C GLY A 14 21.82 -6.65 24.08
N ASP A 15 22.53 -5.55 24.27
CA ASP A 15 22.06 -4.37 24.98
C ASP A 15 20.83 -3.79 24.27
N PRO A 16 19.65 -3.65 24.92
CA PRO A 16 18.42 -3.26 24.24
C PRO A 16 18.30 -1.75 24.00
N ASN A 17 19.31 -0.94 24.33
CA ASN A 17 19.13 0.49 24.53
C ASN A 17 19.87 1.40 23.52
N GLU A 18 20.45 0.86 22.44
CA GLU A 18 21.19 1.67 21.44
C GLU A 18 20.62 1.61 20.01
N GLU A 19 19.55 0.83 19.73
CA GLU A 19 18.99 0.70 18.36
C GLU A 19 17.63 1.39 18.14
N GLU A 20 16.99 1.97 19.17
CA GLU A 20 15.60 2.47 19.07
C GLU A 20 15.47 3.97 18.68
N GLU A 21 16.54 4.73 18.48
CA GLU A 21 16.46 6.20 18.34
C GLU A 21 16.52 6.78 16.91
N GLU A 22 16.58 5.98 15.83
CA GLU A 22 16.68 6.50 14.44
C GLU A 22 15.73 5.83 13.41
N GLU A 23 14.56 5.33 13.80
CA GLU A 23 13.46 5.17 12.82
C GLU A 23 12.86 6.55 12.52
N GLU A 24 13.61 7.41 11.82
CA GLU A 24 13.01 8.53 11.10
C GLU A 24 11.90 7.98 10.21
N GLU A 25 10.69 8.54 10.31
CA GLU A 25 9.50 8.09 9.59
C GLU A 25 9.75 8.19 8.07
N LEU A 26 10.31 7.14 7.47
CA LEU A 26 10.65 7.10 6.05
C LEU A 26 9.36 7.01 5.24
N VAL A 27 8.87 8.16 4.79
CA VAL A 27 7.69 8.24 3.93
C VAL A 27 8.04 7.71 2.53
N ASP A 28 7.38 6.63 2.10
CA ASP A 28 7.51 6.09 0.75
C ASP A 28 7.03 7.13 -0.30
N PRO A 29 7.91 7.65 -1.17
CA PRO A 29 7.53 8.63 -2.20
C PRO A 29 6.39 8.16 -3.10
N LEU A 30 6.20 6.84 -3.27
CA LEU A 30 5.09 6.28 -4.03
C LEU A 30 3.74 6.62 -3.42
N THR A 31 3.61 6.57 -2.09
CA THR A 31 2.35 6.87 -1.40
C THR A 31 1.97 8.33 -1.59
N THR A 32 2.91 9.25 -1.38
CA THR A 32 2.71 10.69 -1.59
C THR A 32 2.32 11.01 -3.03
N VAL A 33 3.00 10.41 -4.01
CA VAL A 33 2.68 10.65 -5.43
C VAL A 33 1.32 10.08 -5.81
N ARG A 34 0.93 8.92 -5.28
CA ARG A 34 -0.39 8.33 -5.49
C ARG A 34 -1.50 9.24 -4.96
N GLU A 35 -1.40 9.70 -3.72
CA GLU A 35 -2.39 10.61 -3.12
C GLU A 35 -2.56 11.90 -3.95
N GLN A 36 -1.45 12.49 -4.41
CA GLN A 36 -1.51 13.65 -5.28
C GLN A 36 -2.18 13.35 -6.64
N CYS A 37 -1.93 12.17 -7.20
CA CYS A 37 -2.52 11.75 -8.48
C CYS A 37 -3.99 11.35 -8.35
N GLU A 38 -4.43 10.90 -7.18
CA GLU A 38 -5.83 10.57 -6.89
C GLU A 38 -6.74 11.80 -6.81
N GLN A 39 -6.18 12.99 -6.54
CA GLN A 39 -6.91 14.26 -6.55
C GLN A 39 -7.28 14.76 -7.97
N LEU A 40 -6.76 14.12 -9.04
CA LEU A 40 -7.13 14.47 -10.41
C LEU A 40 -8.58 14.10 -10.69
N GLU A 41 -9.30 14.96 -11.42
CA GLU A 41 -10.72 14.77 -11.73
C GLU A 41 -11.05 13.39 -12.32
N LYS A 42 -10.21 12.90 -13.24
CA LYS A 42 -10.37 11.56 -13.84
C LYS A 42 -10.25 10.42 -12.82
N CYS A 43 -9.35 10.56 -11.84
CA CYS A 43 -9.12 9.56 -10.81
C CYS A 43 -10.24 9.59 -9.77
N VAL A 44 -10.69 10.79 -9.40
CA VAL A 44 -11.84 10.98 -8.50
C VAL A 44 -13.09 10.34 -9.10
N LYS A 45 -13.40 10.62 -10.37
CA LYS A 45 -14.55 10.02 -11.07
C LYS A 45 -14.46 8.50 -11.16
N ALA A 46 -13.29 7.96 -11.51
CA ALA A 46 -13.09 6.51 -11.58
C ALA A 46 -13.22 5.86 -10.20
N ARG A 47 -12.72 6.50 -9.14
CA ARG A 47 -12.89 6.05 -7.75
C ARG A 47 -14.35 6.05 -7.32
N GLU A 48 -15.11 7.09 -7.65
CA GLU A 48 -16.56 7.14 -7.37
C GLU A 48 -17.30 5.99 -8.06
N GLN A 49 -16.95 5.62 -9.29
CA GLN A 49 -17.56 4.46 -9.96
C GLN A 49 -17.18 3.14 -9.29
N LEU A 50 -15.94 2.99 -8.86
CA LEU A 50 -15.48 1.82 -8.10
C LEU A 50 -16.26 1.68 -6.78
N GLU A 51 -16.40 2.76 -6.01
CA GLU A 51 -17.16 2.78 -4.76
C GLU A 51 -18.64 2.41 -4.99
N LEU A 52 -19.26 2.93 -6.06
CA LEU A 52 -20.62 2.57 -6.45
C LEU A 52 -20.75 1.08 -6.83
N CYS A 53 -19.73 0.51 -7.46
CA CYS A 53 -19.70 -0.92 -7.74
C CYS A 53 -19.56 -1.73 -6.43
N ASP A 54 -18.69 -1.31 -5.50
CA ASP A 54 -18.50 -1.97 -4.21
C ASP A 54 -19.79 -1.98 -3.37
N GLU A 55 -20.56 -0.89 -3.39
CA GLU A 55 -21.90 -0.82 -2.79
C GLU A 55 -22.88 -1.80 -3.44
N ARG A 56 -22.77 -2.01 -4.76
CA ARG A 56 -23.62 -2.94 -5.51
C ARG A 56 -23.25 -4.40 -5.21
N VAL A 57 -21.96 -4.72 -5.16
CA VAL A 57 -21.43 -6.04 -4.82
C VAL A 57 -21.75 -6.40 -3.36
N SER A 58 -21.60 -5.46 -2.43
CA SER A 58 -21.90 -5.69 -1.01
C SER A 58 -23.39 -5.86 -0.72
N SER A 59 -24.27 -5.25 -1.52
CA SER A 59 -25.73 -5.37 -1.38
C SER A 59 -26.32 -6.61 -2.07
N ARG A 60 -25.60 -7.24 -2.99
CA ARG A 60 -26.06 -8.43 -3.74
C ARG A 60 -25.28 -9.68 -3.32
N SER A 61 -25.90 -10.85 -3.50
CA SER A 61 -25.25 -12.15 -3.26
C SER A 61 -24.23 -12.47 -4.37
N GLN A 62 -23.06 -11.80 -4.36
CA GLN A 62 -21.83 -12.17 -5.07
C GLN A 62 -21.96 -12.58 -6.56
N THR A 63 -22.85 -11.95 -7.34
CA THR A 63 -22.98 -12.28 -8.77
C THR A 63 -22.12 -11.42 -9.70
N GLU A 64 -21.47 -10.38 -9.21
CA GLU A 64 -20.68 -9.42 -9.99
C GLU A 64 -19.37 -9.07 -9.28
N ASP A 65 -18.36 -8.62 -10.03
CA ASP A 65 -17.07 -8.12 -9.54
C ASP A 65 -16.80 -6.69 -10.05
N CYS A 66 -15.95 -5.94 -9.36
CA CYS A 66 -15.60 -4.55 -9.66
C CYS A 66 -14.23 -4.40 -10.32
N THR A 67 -13.75 -5.45 -11.02
CA THR A 67 -12.39 -5.47 -11.56
C THR A 67 -12.23 -4.48 -12.71
N GLU A 68 -13.29 -4.24 -13.48
CA GLU A 68 -13.32 -3.25 -14.56
C GLU A 68 -13.10 -1.83 -14.02
N GLU A 69 -13.91 -1.41 -13.05
CA GLU A 69 -13.82 -0.10 -12.41
C GLU A 69 -12.47 0.08 -11.70
N LEU A 70 -11.94 -1.00 -11.11
CA LEU A 70 -10.62 -1.00 -10.52
C LEU A 70 -9.53 -0.74 -11.57
N PHE A 71 -9.58 -1.40 -12.73
CA PHE A 71 -8.61 -1.18 -13.80
C PHE A 71 -8.70 0.23 -14.39
N ASP A 72 -9.89 0.81 -14.50
CA ASP A 72 -10.07 2.20 -14.92
C ASP A 72 -9.43 3.18 -13.94
N PHE A 73 -9.66 3.00 -12.64
CA PHE A 73 -9.04 3.81 -11.60
C PHE A 73 -7.52 3.68 -11.60
N LEU A 74 -7.01 2.44 -11.65
CA LEU A 74 -5.57 2.18 -11.70
C LEU A 74 -4.93 2.79 -12.94
N HIS A 75 -5.54 2.65 -14.11
CA HIS A 75 -5.04 3.24 -15.35
C HIS A 75 -4.96 4.77 -15.26
N ALA A 76 -6.01 5.41 -14.75
CA ALA A 76 -6.06 6.87 -14.61
C ALA A 76 -4.98 7.39 -13.64
N ARG A 77 -4.83 6.73 -12.48
CA ARG A 77 -3.86 7.07 -11.43
C ARG A 77 -2.43 6.81 -11.89
N ASP A 78 -2.16 5.60 -12.39
CA ASP A 78 -0.79 5.16 -12.69
C ASP A 78 -0.22 5.88 -13.92
N HIS A 79 -1.07 6.33 -14.86
CA HIS A 79 -0.66 7.26 -15.90
C HIS A 79 -0.06 8.56 -15.31
N CYS A 80 -0.65 9.11 -14.24
CA CYS A 80 -0.09 10.27 -13.55
C CYS A 80 1.16 9.92 -12.73
N VAL A 81 1.14 8.81 -11.99
CA VAL A 81 2.24 8.38 -11.12
C VAL A 81 3.51 8.13 -11.94
N ALA A 82 3.39 7.50 -13.11
CA ALA A 82 4.53 7.21 -13.99
C ALA A 82 5.31 8.47 -14.41
N HIS A 83 4.63 9.62 -14.53
CA HIS A 83 5.28 10.89 -14.87
C HIS A 83 6.01 11.56 -13.69
N LYS A 84 5.71 11.17 -12.45
CA LYS A 84 6.19 11.87 -11.24
C LYS A 84 7.11 11.03 -10.35
N LEU A 85 6.83 9.73 -10.24
CA LEU A 85 7.46 8.85 -9.25
C LEU A 85 8.98 8.78 -9.38
N PHE A 86 9.47 8.58 -10.61
CA PHE A 86 10.91 8.43 -10.87
C PHE A 86 11.72 9.71 -10.59
N ASN A 87 11.09 10.87 -10.42
CA ASN A 87 11.78 12.08 -9.98
C ASN A 87 12.15 12.05 -8.49
N SER A 88 11.50 11.16 -7.71
CA SER A 88 11.71 11.03 -6.26
C SER A 88 12.57 9.82 -5.89
N LEU A 89 12.88 8.96 -6.85
CA LEU A 89 13.72 7.77 -6.68
C LEU A 89 15.15 8.08 -7.14
N LYS A 90 16.16 7.59 -6.40
CA LYS A 90 17.60 7.73 -6.72
C LYS A 90 18.23 6.39 -7.03
#